data_AF-A0A7S6LVZ0-F1
#
_entry.id   AF-A0A7S6LVZ0-F1
#
_cell.length_a   1.000
_cell.length_b   1.000
_cell.length_c   1.000
_cell.angle_alpha   90.00
_cell.angle_beta   90.00
_cell.angle_gamma   90.00
#
_symmetry.space_group_name_H-M   'P 1'
#
loop_
_entity.id
_entity.type
_entity.pdbx_description
1 polymer ?
#
loop_
_entity_poly.entity_id
_entity_poly.type
_entity_poly.pdbx_seq_one_letter_code
_entity_poly.pdbx_strand_id
1 'polypeptide(L)'
;MDASVIAPIVAALAALGGVALTAFVQARNQVRNQAFLAAMEVERHLRKQQALDQAEMLKRLVVMHKIVSKIEREFSITNLVILLQANTTKAGYDARYLEICGEADELTALAHLYEPAIYDEVERMNGQMNMFWGNFKQVLYQRANGEVTGHQSPALTGAHAAAREVATLGRAVKYHLSQRMRRVRNDC
;
A
#
# COMPACT_ATOMS: atom_id res chain seq x y z
N MET A 1 25.10 -56.84 63.52
CA MET A 1 23.98 -56.24 62.78
C MET A 1 24.02 -56.85 61.39
N ASP A 2 22.99 -57.63 61.05
CA ASP A 2 22.99 -58.45 59.83
C ASP A 2 22.84 -57.59 58.58
N ALA A 3 23.67 -57.88 57.58
CA ALA A 3 23.69 -57.19 56.28
C ALA A 3 22.32 -57.21 55.57
N SER A 4 21.41 -58.11 55.98
CA SER A 4 20.05 -58.26 55.46
C SER A 4 19.12 -57.09 55.78
N VAL A 5 19.35 -56.32 56.85
CA VAL A 5 18.51 -55.17 57.24
C VAL A 5 19.07 -53.85 56.70
N ILE A 6 20.38 -53.75 56.50
CA ILE A 6 21.06 -52.54 56.00
C ILE A 6 20.87 -52.37 54.48
N ALA A 7 20.94 -53.47 53.72
CA ALA A 7 20.76 -53.47 52.26
C ALA A 7 19.42 -52.85 51.78
N PRO A 8 18.24 -53.20 52.34
CA PRO A 8 16.97 -52.60 51.92
C PRO A 8 16.86 -51.11 52.28
N ILE A 9 17.48 -50.66 53.38
CA ILE A 9 17.49 -49.24 53.76
C ILE A 9 18.35 -48.43 52.79
N VAL A 10 19.53 -48.93 52.43
CA VAL A 10 20.41 -48.30 51.44
C VAL A 10 19.75 -48.27 50.06
N ALA A 11 19.08 -49.36 49.66
CA ALA A 11 18.32 -49.41 48.42
C ALA A 11 17.14 -48.41 48.40
N ALA A 12 16.40 -48.28 49.50
CA ALA A 12 15.31 -47.31 49.63
C ALA A 12 15.81 -45.85 49.56
N LEU A 13 16.92 -45.54 50.24
CA LEU A 13 17.55 -44.21 50.18
C LEU A 13 18.09 -43.90 48.77
N ALA A 14 18.70 -44.88 48.10
CA ALA A 14 19.15 -44.72 46.72
C ALA A 14 17.98 -44.52 45.74
N ALA A 15 16.87 -45.24 45.92
CA ALA A 15 15.66 -45.07 45.11
C ALA A 15 15.04 -43.68 45.32
N LEU A 16 14.91 -43.22 46.57
CA LEU A 16 14.42 -41.87 46.88
C LEU A 16 15.34 -40.78 46.31
N GLY A 17 16.66 -40.96 46.40
CA GLY A 17 17.64 -40.07 45.79
C GLY A 17 17.52 -40.03 44.27
N GLY A 18 17.37 -41.19 43.62
CA GLY A 18 17.15 -41.28 42.17
C GLY A 18 15.85 -40.61 41.73
N VAL A 19 14.76 -40.78 42.48
CA VAL A 19 13.48 -40.11 42.20
C VAL A 19 13.60 -38.60 42.37
N ALA A 20 14.25 -38.12 43.43
CA ALA A 20 14.45 -36.69 43.68
C ALA A 20 15.30 -36.02 42.58
N LEU A 21 16.39 -36.66 42.17
CA LEU A 21 17.22 -36.20 41.05
C LEU A 21 16.42 -36.15 39.74
N THR A 22 15.67 -37.22 39.45
CA THR A 22 14.85 -37.30 38.25
C THR A 22 13.77 -36.22 38.24
N ALA A 23 13.08 -36.01 39.36
CA ALA A 23 12.07 -34.97 39.52
C ALA A 23 12.67 -33.55 39.35
N PHE A 24 13.85 -33.31 39.90
CA PHE A 24 14.55 -32.03 39.73
C PHE A 24 14.95 -31.77 38.27
N VAL A 25 15.50 -32.78 37.58
CA VAL A 25 15.86 -32.68 36.16
C VAL A 25 14.62 -32.49 35.30
N GLN A 26 13.54 -33.22 35.58
CA GLN A 26 12.25 -33.06 34.89
C GLN A 26 11.67 -31.66 35.08
N ALA A 27 11.66 -31.14 36.30
CA ALA A 27 11.18 -29.79 36.58
C ALA A 27 11.99 -28.72 35.83
N ARG A 28 13.33 -28.82 35.84
CA ARG A 28 14.20 -27.91 35.07
C ARG A 28 13.97 -28.02 33.56
N ASN A 29 13.82 -29.23 33.04
CA ASN A 29 13.54 -29.45 31.62
C ASN A 29 12.16 -28.93 31.24
N GLN A 30 11.15 -29.09 32.09
CA GLN A 30 9.81 -28.58 31.86
C GLN A 30 9.78 -27.04 31.78
N VAL A 31 10.47 -26.34 32.70
CA VAL A 31 10.58 -24.88 32.65
C VAL A 31 11.28 -24.43 31.37
N ARG A 32 12.38 -25.09 30.98
CA ARG A 32 13.08 -24.79 29.72
C ARG A 32 12.21 -25.04 28.50
N ASN A 33 11.45 -26.13 28.50
CA ASN A 33 10.57 -26.49 27.39
C ASN A 33 9.41 -25.50 27.27
N GLN A 34 8.81 -25.08 28.40
CA GLN A 34 7.78 -24.05 28.42
C GLN A 34 8.32 -22.70 27.89
N ALA A 35 9.51 -22.29 28.32
CA ALA A 35 10.14 -21.07 27.81
C ALA A 35 10.43 -21.15 26.30
N PHE A 36 10.91 -22.30 25.82
CA PHE A 36 11.14 -22.53 24.39
C PHE A 36 9.83 -22.50 23.58
N LEU A 37 8.77 -23.15 24.07
CA LEU A 37 7.46 -23.14 23.41
C LEU A 37 6.87 -21.73 23.34
N ALA A 38 6.96 -20.95 24.43
CA ALA A 38 6.51 -19.56 24.46
C ALA A 38 7.30 -18.69 23.47
N ALA A 39 8.63 -18.87 23.40
CA ALA A 39 9.47 -18.15 22.44
C ALA A 39 9.10 -18.49 20.99
N MET A 40 8.87 -19.78 20.68
CA MET A 40 8.42 -20.19 19.35
C MET A 40 7.04 -19.65 19.00
N GLU A 41 6.12 -19.57 19.97
CA GLU A 41 4.79 -19.01 19.76
C GLU A 41 4.86 -17.52 19.43
N VAL A 42 5.65 -16.75 20.19
CA VAL A 42 5.91 -15.33 19.90
C VAL A 42 6.51 -15.15 18.51
N GLU A 43 7.53 -15.93 18.15
CA GLU A 43 8.16 -15.85 16.84
C GLU A 43 7.18 -16.20 15.71
N ARG A 44 6.33 -17.22 15.92
CA ARG A 44 5.28 -17.59 14.98
C ARG A 44 4.26 -16.47 14.80
N HIS A 45 3.87 -15.77 15.88
CA HIS A 45 2.98 -14.62 15.80
C HIS A 45 3.61 -13.45 15.06
N LEU A 46 4.88 -13.15 15.33
CA LEU A 46 5.62 -12.10 14.62
C LEU A 46 5.71 -12.38 13.12
N ARG A 47 6.09 -13.60 12.72
CA ARG A 47 6.14 -13.98 11.29
C ARG A 47 4.77 -13.89 10.61
N LYS A 48 3.70 -14.30 11.30
CA LYS A 48 2.33 -14.16 10.79
C LYS A 48 1.95 -12.70 10.60
N GLN A 49 2.26 -11.84 11.56
CA GLN A 49 1.96 -10.42 11.49
C GLN A 49 2.74 -9.75 10.35
N GLN A 50 4.03 -10.06 10.21
CA GLN A 50 4.86 -9.59 9.09
C GLN A 50 4.27 -9.99 7.73
N ALA A 51 3.82 -11.25 7.58
CA ALA A 51 3.20 -11.71 6.34
C ALA A 51 1.87 -10.97 6.03
N LEU A 52 1.07 -10.67 7.06
CA LEU A 52 -0.16 -9.89 6.92
C LEU A 52 0.14 -8.44 6.52
N ASP A 53 1.12 -7.81 7.15
CA ASP A 53 1.54 -6.44 6.86
C ASP A 53 2.08 -6.32 5.43
N GLN A 54 2.88 -7.31 4.98
CA GLN A 54 3.38 -7.39 3.60
C GLN A 54 2.24 -7.56 2.58
N ALA A 55 1.28 -8.44 2.87
CA ALA A 55 0.13 -8.67 1.99
C ALA A 55 -0.75 -7.41 1.88
N GLU A 56 -0.99 -6.71 2.99
CA GLU A 56 -1.73 -5.46 3.00
C GLU A 56 -0.97 -4.37 2.25
N MET A 57 0.35 -4.25 2.44
CA MET A 57 1.19 -3.32 1.69
C MET A 57 1.09 -3.57 0.18
N LEU A 58 1.23 -4.82 -0.28
CA LEU A 58 1.06 -5.17 -1.70
C LEU A 58 -0.31 -4.77 -2.24
N LYS A 59 -1.37 -5.01 -1.46
CA LYS A 59 -2.73 -4.62 -1.84
C LYS A 59 -2.85 -3.10 -2.00
N ARG A 60 -2.29 -2.31 -1.08
CA ARG A 60 -2.30 -0.83 -1.15
C ARG A 60 -1.51 -0.32 -2.34
N LEU A 61 -0.32 -0.85 -2.60
CA LEU A 61 0.47 -0.50 -3.78
C LEU A 61 -0.29 -0.76 -5.09
N VAL A 62 -1.00 -1.89 -5.18
CA VAL A 62 -1.84 -2.22 -6.35
C VAL A 62 -3.00 -1.23 -6.51
N VAL A 63 -3.65 -0.84 -5.41
CA VAL A 63 -4.72 0.17 -5.43
C VAL A 63 -4.18 1.50 -5.95
N MET A 64 -3.06 1.99 -5.40
CA MET A 64 -2.43 3.23 -5.86
C MET A 64 -2.10 3.18 -7.36
N HIS A 65 -1.52 2.07 -7.84
CA HIS A 65 -1.21 1.91 -9.25
C HIS A 65 -2.47 1.95 -10.14
N LYS A 66 -3.58 1.37 -9.69
CA LYS A 66 -4.86 1.41 -10.41
C LYS A 66 -5.41 2.84 -10.47
N ILE A 67 -5.37 3.56 -9.36
CA ILE A 67 -5.82 4.96 -9.30
C ILE A 67 -5.00 5.82 -10.26
N VAL A 68 -3.67 5.73 -10.22
CA VAL A 68 -2.80 6.48 -11.14
C VAL A 68 -3.10 6.14 -12.61
N SER A 69 -3.38 4.88 -12.91
CA SER A 69 -3.77 4.47 -14.27
C SER A 69 -5.13 5.02 -14.71
N LYS A 70 -6.09 5.17 -13.78
CA LYS A 70 -7.38 5.82 -14.02
C LYS A 70 -7.18 7.31 -14.30
N ILE A 71 -6.39 7.99 -13.47
CA ILE A 71 -6.03 9.41 -13.63
C ILE A 71 -5.37 9.63 -15.00
N GLU A 72 -4.28 8.94 -15.34
CA GLU A 72 -3.61 9.13 -16.63
C GLU A 72 -4.54 8.96 -17.85
N ARG A 73 -5.50 8.05 -17.77
CA ARG A 73 -6.49 7.85 -18.83
C ARG A 73 -7.45 9.03 -18.93
N GLU A 74 -7.92 9.51 -17.79
CA GLU A 74 -8.79 10.69 -17.70
C GLU A 74 -8.11 11.93 -18.28
N PHE A 75 -6.86 12.18 -17.92
CA PHE A 75 -6.10 13.35 -18.40
C PHE A 75 -5.37 13.09 -19.71
N SER A 76 -5.71 12.02 -20.44
CA SER A 76 -5.09 11.75 -21.73
C SER A 76 -5.58 12.73 -22.80
N ILE A 77 -4.70 13.05 -23.75
CA ILE A 77 -5.06 13.86 -24.93
C ILE A 77 -6.22 13.21 -25.69
N THR A 78 -6.29 11.88 -25.73
CA THR A 78 -7.39 11.14 -26.33
C THR A 78 -8.72 11.44 -25.62
N ASN A 79 -8.77 11.38 -24.29
CA ASN A 79 -9.98 11.71 -23.55
C ASN A 79 -10.39 13.18 -23.72
N LEU A 80 -9.42 14.09 -23.84
CA LEU A 80 -9.70 15.48 -24.15
C LEU A 80 -10.44 15.62 -25.49
N VAL A 81 -10.01 14.92 -26.54
CA VAL A 81 -10.70 14.92 -27.84
C VAL A 81 -12.10 14.33 -27.72
N ILE A 82 -12.27 13.23 -26.97
CA ILE A 82 -13.57 12.61 -26.70
C ILE A 82 -14.50 13.61 -26.01
N LEU A 83 -14.04 14.28 -24.95
CA LEU A 83 -14.80 15.28 -24.20
C LEU A 83 -15.26 16.45 -25.08
N LEU A 84 -14.40 16.91 -26.00
CA LEU A 84 -14.75 17.91 -26.99
C LEU A 84 -15.82 17.39 -27.95
N GLN A 85 -15.66 16.21 -28.50
CA GLN A 85 -16.60 15.68 -29.51
C GLN A 85 -17.97 15.33 -28.91
N ALA A 86 -18.01 14.90 -27.65
CA ALA A 86 -19.21 14.45 -26.97
C ALA A 86 -20.19 15.58 -26.58
N ASN A 87 -19.86 16.85 -26.83
CA ASN A 87 -20.65 18.01 -26.36
C ASN A 87 -21.03 17.90 -24.88
N THR A 88 -20.04 17.54 -24.05
CA THR A 88 -20.22 17.30 -22.61
C THR A 88 -20.95 18.48 -21.96
N THR A 89 -22.05 18.20 -21.25
CA THR A 89 -22.79 19.24 -20.53
C THR A 89 -21.97 19.75 -19.35
N LYS A 90 -22.23 20.98 -18.91
CA LYS A 90 -21.57 21.54 -17.71
C LYS A 90 -21.76 20.64 -16.47
N ALA A 91 -22.97 20.11 -16.27
CA ALA A 91 -23.25 19.21 -15.15
C ALA A 91 -22.48 17.89 -15.26
N GLY A 92 -22.41 17.29 -16.45
CA GLY A 92 -21.62 16.07 -16.67
C GLY A 92 -20.12 16.30 -16.46
N TYR A 93 -19.64 17.48 -16.85
CA TYR A 93 -18.26 17.90 -16.63
C TYR A 93 -17.93 18.08 -15.14
N ASP A 94 -18.74 18.84 -14.41
CA ASP A 94 -18.52 19.09 -12.98
C ASP A 94 -18.66 17.79 -12.15
N ALA A 95 -19.56 16.87 -12.53
CA ALA A 95 -19.68 15.55 -11.88
C ALA A 95 -18.43 14.68 -12.07
N ARG A 96 -17.88 14.63 -13.29
CA ARG A 96 -16.65 13.89 -13.60
C ARG A 96 -15.43 14.45 -12.88
N TYR A 97 -15.36 15.78 -12.75
CA TYR A 97 -14.36 16.46 -11.93
C TYR A 97 -14.38 15.96 -10.49
N LEU A 98 -15.56 15.98 -9.84
CA LEU A 98 -15.70 15.57 -8.44
C LEU A 98 -15.37 14.08 -8.21
N GLU A 99 -15.77 13.20 -9.12
CA GLU A 99 -15.40 11.78 -9.05
C GLU A 99 -13.88 11.60 -9.04
N ILE A 100 -13.19 12.30 -9.94
CA ILE A 100 -11.73 12.19 -10.10
C ILE A 100 -10.98 12.87 -8.95
N CYS A 101 -11.54 13.91 -8.33
CA CYS A 101 -11.01 14.47 -7.08
C CYS A 101 -11.02 13.42 -5.96
N GLY A 102 -12.10 12.65 -5.81
CA GLY A 102 -12.16 11.59 -4.80
C GLY A 102 -11.07 10.53 -4.98
N GLU A 103 -10.77 10.15 -6.22
CA GLU A 103 -9.68 9.23 -6.55
C GLU A 103 -8.29 9.84 -6.25
N ALA A 104 -8.08 11.12 -6.57
CA ALA A 104 -6.84 11.82 -6.24
C ALA A 104 -6.63 11.97 -4.73
N ASP A 105 -7.68 12.29 -3.98
CA ASP A 105 -7.62 12.39 -2.52
C ASP A 105 -7.27 11.03 -1.88
N GLU A 106 -7.86 9.93 -2.39
CA GLU A 106 -7.49 8.58 -1.97
C GLU A 106 -6.02 8.28 -2.29
N LEU A 107 -5.53 8.64 -3.48
CA LEU A 107 -4.14 8.45 -3.85
C LEU A 107 -3.19 9.24 -2.94
N THR A 108 -3.50 10.51 -2.64
CA THR A 108 -2.70 11.34 -1.73
C THR A 108 -2.67 10.72 -0.33
N ALA A 109 -3.81 10.28 0.19
CA ALA A 109 -3.88 9.62 1.50
C ALA A 109 -3.03 8.34 1.53
N LEU A 110 -3.14 7.50 0.50
CA LEU A 110 -2.35 6.27 0.39
C LEU A 110 -0.85 6.55 0.25
N ALA A 111 -0.47 7.56 -0.54
CA ALA A 111 0.93 7.97 -0.67
C ALA A 111 1.47 8.45 0.68
N HIS A 112 0.74 9.28 1.41
CA HIS A 112 1.17 9.78 2.71
C HIS A 112 1.35 8.65 3.75
N LEU A 113 0.46 7.66 3.75
CA LEU A 113 0.47 6.59 4.74
C LEU A 113 1.44 5.44 4.41
N TYR A 114 1.56 5.08 3.13
CA TYR A 114 2.24 3.85 2.73
C TYR A 114 3.50 4.10 1.89
N GLU A 115 3.54 5.15 1.06
CA GLU A 115 4.69 5.45 0.22
C GLU A 115 5.02 6.96 0.20
N PRO A 116 5.54 7.52 1.31
CA PRO A 116 5.82 8.95 1.41
C PRO A 116 6.80 9.46 0.36
N ALA A 117 7.63 8.57 -0.19
CA ALA A 117 8.63 8.87 -1.20
C ALA A 117 8.06 9.33 -2.56
N ILE A 118 6.75 9.16 -2.79
CA ILE A 118 6.07 9.65 -4.01
C ILE A 118 5.03 10.73 -3.73
N TYR A 119 4.92 11.18 -2.48
CA TYR A 119 3.88 12.11 -2.07
C TYR A 119 3.94 13.42 -2.85
N ASP A 120 5.14 13.99 -3.01
CA ASP A 120 5.33 15.27 -3.72
C ASP A 120 4.96 15.15 -5.21
N GLU A 121 5.29 14.02 -5.85
CA GLU A 121 4.89 13.76 -7.24
C GLU A 121 3.36 13.61 -7.39
N VAL A 122 2.71 12.97 -6.41
CA VAL A 122 1.24 12.86 -6.37
C VAL A 122 0.58 14.22 -6.18
N GLU A 123 1.07 15.04 -5.25
CA GLU A 123 0.56 16.40 -5.04
C GLU A 123 0.75 17.29 -6.26
N ARG A 124 1.92 17.19 -6.91
CA ARG A 124 2.17 17.89 -8.18
C ARG A 124 1.23 17.41 -9.27
N MET A 125 0.93 16.11 -9.33
CA MET A 125 -0.02 15.55 -10.28
C MET A 125 -1.42 16.14 -10.04
N ASN A 126 -1.88 16.22 -8.79
CA ASN A 126 -3.15 16.86 -8.42
C ASN A 126 -3.19 18.34 -8.84
N GLY A 127 -2.10 19.07 -8.64
CA GLY A 127 -1.97 20.44 -9.14
C GLY A 127 -2.17 20.54 -10.66
N GLN A 128 -1.57 19.64 -11.43
CA GLN A 128 -1.73 19.61 -12.88
C GLN A 128 -3.14 19.18 -13.32
N MET A 129 -3.77 18.26 -12.58
CA MET A 129 -5.17 17.91 -12.82
C MET A 129 -6.08 19.13 -12.70
N ASN A 130 -5.89 19.96 -11.67
CA ASN A 130 -6.63 21.21 -11.49
C ASN A 130 -6.38 22.20 -12.63
N MET A 131 -5.14 22.32 -13.10
CA MET A 131 -4.81 23.15 -14.26
C MET A 131 -5.49 22.64 -15.54
N PHE A 132 -5.54 21.33 -15.75
CA PHE A 132 -6.26 20.73 -16.88
C PHE A 132 -7.75 21.09 -16.83
N TRP A 133 -8.41 20.84 -15.70
CA TRP A 133 -9.83 21.10 -15.57
C TRP A 133 -10.16 22.60 -15.70
N GLY A 134 -9.40 23.49 -15.06
CA GLY A 134 -9.62 24.93 -15.20
C GLY A 134 -9.53 25.40 -16.65
N ASN A 135 -8.48 24.99 -17.36
CA ASN A 135 -8.28 25.32 -18.77
C ASN A 135 -9.37 24.71 -19.67
N PHE A 136 -9.72 23.45 -19.48
CA PHE A 136 -10.70 22.78 -20.32
C PHE A 136 -12.12 23.32 -20.11
N LYS A 137 -12.46 23.73 -18.88
CA LYS A 137 -13.72 24.44 -18.60
C LYS A 137 -13.83 25.74 -19.38
N GLN A 138 -12.72 26.46 -19.53
CA GLN A 138 -12.67 27.65 -20.37
C GLN A 138 -12.86 27.33 -21.86
N VAL A 139 -12.28 26.23 -22.35
CA VAL A 139 -12.54 25.76 -23.74
C VAL A 139 -14.02 25.48 -23.97
N LEU A 140 -14.69 24.79 -23.02
CA LEU A 140 -16.13 24.51 -23.12
C LEU A 140 -16.96 25.80 -23.11
N TYR A 141 -16.60 26.78 -22.28
CA TYR A 141 -17.25 28.09 -22.22
C TYR A 141 -17.14 28.87 -23.54
N GLN A 142 -15.93 28.98 -24.09
CA GLN A 142 -15.67 29.66 -25.36
C GLN A 142 -16.48 29.04 -26.51
N ARG A 143 -16.50 27.70 -26.58
CA ARG A 143 -17.27 26.98 -27.59
C ARG A 143 -18.78 27.17 -27.45
N ALA A 144 -19.29 27.20 -26.22
CA ALA A 144 -20.71 27.47 -25.97
C ALA A 144 -21.13 28.88 -26.43
N ASN A 145 -20.21 29.84 -26.40
CA ASN A 145 -20.42 31.21 -26.88
C ASN A 145 -20.16 31.39 -28.38
N GLY A 146 -19.88 30.31 -29.12
CA GLY A 146 -19.63 30.35 -30.57
C GLY A 146 -18.22 30.81 -30.95
N GLU A 147 -17.28 30.89 -30.00
CA GLU A 147 -15.88 31.20 -30.29
C GLU A 147 -15.18 29.98 -30.90
N VAL A 148 -14.35 30.21 -31.94
CA VAL A 148 -13.56 29.16 -32.55
C VAL A 148 -12.37 28.84 -31.64
N THR A 149 -12.52 27.78 -30.84
CA THR A 149 -11.41 27.22 -30.03
C THR A 149 -10.49 26.40 -30.92
N GLY A 150 -9.59 27.06 -31.64
CA GLY A 150 -8.56 26.40 -32.44
C GLY A 150 -7.48 25.71 -31.59
N HIS A 151 -6.63 24.92 -32.24
CA HIS A 151 -5.47 24.23 -31.63
C HIS A 151 -4.47 25.19 -30.95
N GLN A 152 -4.52 26.48 -31.27
CA GLN A 152 -3.66 27.53 -30.72
C GLN A 152 -4.33 28.34 -29.60
N SER A 153 -5.56 28.00 -29.17
CA SER A 153 -6.16 28.72 -28.04
C SER A 153 -5.31 28.50 -26.77
N PRO A 154 -5.07 29.56 -25.96
CA PRO A 154 -4.30 29.44 -24.73
C PRO A 154 -4.88 28.39 -23.77
N ALA A 155 -6.22 28.31 -23.69
CA ALA A 155 -6.92 27.36 -22.85
C ALA A 155 -6.68 25.90 -23.30
N LEU A 156 -6.81 25.60 -24.60
CA LEU A 156 -6.55 24.24 -25.09
C LEU A 156 -5.07 23.85 -24.96
N THR A 157 -4.16 24.81 -25.19
CA THR A 157 -2.72 24.61 -25.01
C THR A 157 -2.38 24.33 -23.54
N GLY A 158 -2.99 25.07 -22.61
CA GLY A 158 -2.84 24.85 -21.17
C GLY A 158 -3.37 23.49 -20.72
N ALA A 159 -4.53 23.07 -21.22
CA ALA A 159 -5.07 21.74 -20.97
C ALA A 159 -4.14 20.64 -21.51
N HIS A 160 -3.60 20.79 -22.73
CA HIS A 160 -2.62 19.85 -23.30
C HIS A 160 -1.31 19.77 -22.49
N ALA A 161 -0.80 20.91 -22.03
CA ALA A 161 0.42 20.96 -21.23
C ALA A 161 0.22 20.23 -19.90
N ALA A 162 -0.87 20.53 -19.20
CA ALA A 162 -1.24 19.87 -17.96
C ALA A 162 -1.43 18.35 -18.14
N ALA A 163 -2.13 17.93 -19.19
CA ALA A 163 -2.32 16.51 -19.55
C ALA A 163 -0.98 15.77 -19.73
N ARG A 164 -0.01 16.38 -20.44
CA ARG A 164 1.33 15.79 -20.63
C ARG A 164 2.10 15.67 -19.32
N GLU A 165 1.96 16.66 -18.45
CA GLU A 165 2.62 16.65 -17.15
C GLU A 165 2.03 15.56 -16.24
N VAL A 166 0.70 15.44 -16.19
CA VAL A 166 0.02 14.32 -15.48
C VAL A 166 0.51 12.98 -15.99
N ALA A 167 0.62 12.78 -17.31
CA ALA A 167 1.14 11.54 -17.89
C ALA A 167 2.63 11.28 -17.56
N THR A 168 3.42 12.33 -17.36
CA THR A 168 4.83 12.20 -16.99
C THR A 168 4.99 11.81 -15.52
N LEU A 169 4.27 12.49 -14.63
CA LEU A 169 4.22 12.19 -13.21
C LEU A 169 3.61 10.80 -12.97
N GLY A 170 2.49 10.47 -13.63
CA GLY A 170 1.84 9.17 -13.53
C GLY A 170 2.75 8.01 -13.90
N ARG A 171 3.56 8.15 -14.97
CA ARG A 171 4.58 7.15 -15.33
C ARG A 171 5.66 7.00 -14.26
N ALA A 172 6.16 8.10 -13.71
CA ALA A 172 7.18 8.08 -12.67
C ALA A 172 6.65 7.39 -11.39
N VAL A 173 5.46 7.76 -10.95
CA VAL A 173 4.78 7.16 -9.79
C VAL A 173 4.56 5.66 -10.01
N LYS A 174 3.98 5.25 -11.14
CA LYS A 174 3.77 3.81 -11.43
C LYS A 174 5.07 3.02 -11.49
N TYR A 175 6.14 3.62 -12.02
CA TYR A 175 7.45 2.98 -12.04
C TYR A 175 7.96 2.76 -10.61
N HIS A 176 7.89 3.78 -9.75
CA HIS A 176 8.24 3.67 -8.34
C HIS A 176 7.43 2.56 -7.64
N LEU A 177 6.10 2.59 -7.77
CA LEU A 177 5.20 1.59 -7.17
C LEU A 177 5.53 0.18 -7.65
N SER A 178 5.85 0.01 -8.94
CA SER A 178 6.24 -1.29 -9.49
C SER A 178 7.55 -1.81 -8.90
N GLN A 179 8.54 -0.93 -8.72
CA GLN A 179 9.80 -1.29 -8.04
C GLN A 179 9.55 -1.66 -6.58
N ARG A 180 8.68 -0.92 -5.89
CA ARG A 180 8.31 -1.19 -4.51
C ARG A 180 7.61 -2.54 -4.37
N MET A 181 6.63 -2.84 -5.21
CA MET A 181 5.94 -4.15 -5.22
C MET A 181 6.91 -5.32 -5.44
N ARG A 182 7.91 -5.14 -6.32
CA ARG A 182 8.95 -6.16 -6.54
C ARG A 182 9.79 -6.39 -5.27
N ARG A 183 10.19 -5.33 -4.58
CA ARG A 183 10.93 -5.45 -3.30
C ARG A 183 10.11 -6.19 -2.27
N VAL A 184 8.86 -5.75 -2.03
CA VAL A 184 7.98 -6.40 -1.05
C VAL A 184 7.76 -7.88 -1.37
N ARG A 185 7.66 -8.26 -2.65
CA ARG A 185 7.52 -9.66 -3.06
C ARG A 185 8.81 -10.48 -2.89
N ASN A 186 9.98 -9.87 -3.07
CA ASN A 186 11.27 -10.54 -2.92
C ASN A 186 11.70 -10.66 -1.45
N ASP A 187 11.13 -9.82 -0.58
CA ASP A 187 11.32 -9.87 0.87
C ASP A 187 10.35 -10.86 1.56
N CYS A 188 9.56 -11.61 0.78
CA CYS A 188 8.67 -12.70 1.22
C CYS A 188 9.35 -14.07 1.17
#